data_AF-A0A946JGH3-F1
#
_entry.id   AF-A0A946JGH3-F1
#
_cell.length_a   1.000
_cell.length_b   1.000
_cell.length_c   1.000
_cell.angle_alpha   90.00
_cell.angle_beta   90.00
_cell.angle_gamma   90.00
#
_symmetry.space_group_name_H-M   'P 1'
#
loop_
_entity.id
_entity.type
_entity.pdbx_description
1 polymer ?
#
loop_
_entity_poly.entity_id
_entity_poly.type
_entity_poly.pdbx_seq_one_letter_code
_entity_poly.pdbx_strand_id
1 'polypeptide(L)'
;MKTDIKKWEVEDRKFWNSKGKKIANRNLWISIPSLLCGFAIWLYWGIITVQMLNLGFPFEKSELFTLMAIAGLTGATLRIPSSFFVRLCGGRNTIAFTTALLMIPALGTGMALKDPNTPLWIFQLLALLSGFGGGNFASSMSNISFFYPRKQQGLALGLNAGLGNFGVTTMQILVPLVMTFGLFGVLGGESMTLQNTSGTLIGKIPEGTETWIQNAGYVWLFFLIPLFFAGWFGMNNIRAEHVSPNIGSTLGAIVKISLMLSVGFISAIFGLWLLLPESANGSGFGIPKEIVIIMVVLMTVYGLKAMPGSIHKSLVHQYEIFKNKHTWVMSVLYTMTFGSFIGFSAAFALSIKVIFGYQHLLVDGVITHNTINLNGPSALMYAWMGPFIGALIRPIGGWFADKLGGAKVTQICSFIMIASALGVAYYMKLAYSSENPEEFFMPFLTLFLILFAATGIGNGSTFRTIAMVFNKEQTGPVLGWTSAIAAYGAFYIPKLIGEQIKLTTPEDAMIALAVFYSICIVVNWWFYLRKNAEFHNP
;
A
#
# COMPACT_ATOMS: atom_id res chain seq x y z
N MET A 1 -4.96 -19.96 27.91
CA MET A 1 -3.49 -19.83 27.71
C MET A 1 -3.07 -18.42 28.10
N LYS A 2 -1.91 -18.21 28.76
CA LYS A 2 -1.52 -16.87 29.22
C LYS A 2 -1.30 -15.92 28.04
N THR A 3 -1.96 -14.77 28.06
CA THR A 3 -1.84 -13.68 27.08
C THR A 3 -0.41 -13.15 26.99
N ASP A 4 0.22 -12.97 28.16
CA ASP A 4 1.57 -12.46 28.29
C ASP A 4 2.59 -13.60 28.49
N ILE A 5 3.64 -13.59 27.69
CA ILE A 5 4.73 -14.57 27.72
C ILE A 5 5.99 -13.87 28.24
N LYS A 6 6.44 -14.23 29.45
CA LYS A 6 7.65 -13.64 30.06
C LYS A 6 8.96 -14.29 29.59
N LYS A 7 8.94 -15.60 29.34
CA LYS A 7 10.09 -16.39 28.88
C LYS A 7 9.85 -16.87 27.45
N TRP A 8 10.68 -16.43 26.51
CA TRP A 8 10.55 -16.69 25.08
C TRP A 8 11.93 -16.93 24.45
N GLU A 9 12.32 -18.20 24.35
CA GLU A 9 13.68 -18.64 23.95
C GLU A 9 13.60 -19.46 22.65
N VAL A 10 13.23 -18.80 21.54
CA VAL A 10 12.98 -19.47 20.25
C VAL A 10 14.20 -20.18 19.66
N GLU A 11 15.41 -19.79 20.08
CA GLU A 11 16.67 -20.42 19.65
C GLU A 11 16.94 -21.75 20.39
N ASP A 12 16.31 -22.01 21.54
CA ASP A 12 16.38 -23.31 22.21
C ASP A 12 15.48 -24.33 21.48
N ARG A 13 16.09 -25.37 20.91
CA ARG A 13 15.39 -26.44 20.18
C ARG A 13 14.35 -27.17 21.03
N LYS A 14 14.61 -27.41 22.32
CA LYS A 14 13.66 -28.06 23.23
C LYS A 14 12.45 -27.17 23.47
N PHE A 15 12.68 -25.88 23.72
CA PHE A 15 11.59 -24.91 23.85
C PHE A 15 10.76 -24.78 22.56
N TRP A 16 11.43 -24.67 21.41
CA TRP A 16 10.79 -24.52 20.11
C TRP A 16 9.88 -25.71 19.78
N ASN A 17 10.38 -26.93 19.94
CA ASN A 17 9.65 -28.15 19.60
C ASN A 17 8.49 -28.44 20.56
N SER A 18 8.66 -28.14 21.86
CA SER A 18 7.61 -28.40 22.87
C SER A 18 6.49 -27.36 22.87
N LYS A 19 6.83 -26.08 22.66
CA LYS A 19 5.88 -24.97 22.87
C LYS A 19 6.00 -23.83 21.86
N GLY A 20 7.23 -23.39 21.55
CA GLY A 20 7.49 -22.20 20.73
C GLY A 20 6.81 -22.26 19.37
N LYS A 21 6.98 -23.35 18.63
CA LYS A 21 6.45 -23.54 17.26
C LYS A 21 4.93 -23.38 17.18
N LYS A 22 4.19 -23.97 18.13
CA LYS A 22 2.71 -23.90 18.16
C LYS A 22 2.22 -22.46 18.38
N ILE A 23 2.88 -21.74 19.28
CA ILE A 23 2.53 -20.35 19.61
C ILE A 23 2.88 -19.42 18.44
N ALA A 24 4.07 -19.59 17.86
CA ALA A 24 4.54 -18.81 16.72
C ALA A 24 3.58 -18.95 15.52
N ASN A 25 3.24 -20.19 15.14
CA ASN A 25 2.34 -20.47 14.03
C ASN A 25 0.94 -19.91 14.25
N ARG A 26 0.40 -19.98 15.47
CA ARG A 26 -0.90 -19.36 15.76
C ARG A 26 -0.86 -17.85 15.58
N ASN A 27 0.19 -17.17 16.08
CA ASN A 27 0.32 -15.72 15.91
C ASN A 27 0.52 -15.35 14.43
N LEU A 28 1.30 -16.12 13.67
CA LEU A 28 1.47 -15.93 12.23
C LEU A 28 0.15 -16.05 11.46
N TRP A 29 -0.62 -17.13 11.70
CA TRP A 29 -1.86 -17.39 10.98
C TRP A 29 -3.03 -16.47 11.36
N ILE A 30 -2.93 -15.72 12.46
CA ILE A 30 -3.84 -14.61 12.76
C ILE A 30 -3.32 -13.31 12.12
N SER A 31 -2.00 -13.08 12.16
CA SER A 31 -1.36 -11.88 11.61
C SER A 31 -1.51 -11.75 10.10
N ILE A 32 -1.38 -12.86 9.35
CA ILE A 32 -1.52 -12.88 7.88
C ILE A 32 -2.88 -12.32 7.44
N PRO A 33 -4.04 -12.90 7.86
CA PRO A 33 -5.34 -12.39 7.41
C PRO A 33 -5.68 -11.00 7.95
N SER A 34 -5.20 -10.63 9.16
CA SER A 34 -5.31 -9.25 9.66
C SER A 34 -4.56 -8.26 8.77
N LEU A 35 -3.35 -8.62 8.33
CA LEU A 35 -2.55 -7.77 7.43
C LEU A 35 -3.14 -7.72 6.03
N LEU A 36 -3.68 -8.84 5.54
CA LEU A 36 -4.41 -8.93 4.27
C LEU A 36 -5.56 -7.93 4.25
N CYS A 37 -6.41 -7.91 5.29
CA CYS A 37 -7.50 -6.94 5.41
C CYS A 37 -6.98 -5.50 5.49
N GLY A 38 -5.82 -5.29 6.12
CA GLY A 38 -5.14 -3.99 6.13
C GLY A 38 -4.81 -3.49 4.73
N PHE A 39 -4.15 -4.30 3.89
CA PHE A 39 -3.85 -3.91 2.50
C PHE A 39 -5.11 -3.75 1.65
N ALA A 40 -6.10 -4.61 1.86
CA ALA A 40 -7.36 -4.55 1.15
C ALA A 40 -8.07 -3.19 1.36
N ILE A 41 -8.29 -2.81 2.62
CA ILE A 41 -8.96 -1.54 2.95
C ILE A 41 -8.10 -0.34 2.57
N TRP A 42 -6.78 -0.44 2.70
CA TRP A 42 -5.92 0.66 2.30
C TRP A 42 -6.05 1.01 0.81
N LEU A 43 -6.17 0.00 -0.06
CA LEU A 43 -6.14 0.19 -1.52
C LEU A 43 -7.47 -0.02 -2.25
N TYR A 44 -8.58 -0.29 -1.56
CA TYR A 44 -9.89 -0.50 -2.20
C TYR A 44 -10.39 0.71 -3.02
N TRP A 45 -9.82 1.91 -2.82
CA TRP A 45 -10.16 3.11 -3.57
C TRP A 45 -9.86 2.97 -5.06
N GLY A 46 -8.85 2.17 -5.43
CA GLY A 46 -8.57 1.88 -6.83
C GLY A 46 -9.75 1.23 -7.56
N ILE A 47 -10.58 0.47 -6.85
CA ILE A 47 -11.76 -0.20 -7.41
C ILE A 47 -13.02 0.63 -7.19
N ILE A 48 -13.18 1.19 -5.99
CA ILE A 48 -14.34 2.02 -5.64
C ILE A 48 -14.44 3.21 -6.61
N THR A 49 -13.34 3.90 -6.89
CA THR A 49 -13.34 5.07 -7.79
C THR A 49 -13.71 4.72 -9.24
N VAL A 50 -13.31 3.54 -9.73
CA VAL A 50 -13.76 3.03 -11.04
C VAL A 50 -15.27 2.82 -11.04
N GLN A 51 -15.81 2.22 -9.99
CA GLN A 51 -17.24 1.97 -9.90
C GLN A 51 -18.05 3.25 -9.70
N MET A 52 -17.51 4.23 -8.97
CA MET A 52 -18.08 5.58 -8.86
C MET A 52 -18.25 6.23 -10.24
N LEU A 53 -17.25 6.13 -11.12
CA LEU A 53 -17.38 6.59 -12.52
C LEU A 53 -18.46 5.82 -13.29
N ASN A 54 -18.52 4.50 -13.12
CA ASN A 54 -19.51 3.68 -13.81
C ASN A 54 -20.96 3.95 -13.34
N LEU A 55 -21.12 4.53 -12.15
CA LEU A 55 -22.39 4.90 -11.54
C LEU A 55 -22.73 6.39 -11.71
N GLY A 56 -21.86 7.19 -12.33
CA GLY A 56 -22.11 8.61 -12.56
C GLY A 56 -22.00 9.50 -11.32
N PHE A 57 -21.14 9.13 -10.36
CA PHE A 57 -20.81 10.05 -9.26
C PHE A 57 -20.23 11.35 -9.82
N PRO A 58 -20.63 12.54 -9.31
CA PRO A 58 -20.33 13.83 -9.93
C PRO A 58 -18.93 14.35 -9.55
N PHE A 59 -17.90 13.52 -9.67
CA PHE A 59 -16.52 13.87 -9.35
C PHE A 59 -15.63 13.83 -10.58
N GLU A 60 -14.68 14.76 -10.67
CA GLU A 60 -13.70 14.76 -11.74
C GLU A 60 -12.77 13.54 -11.62
N LYS A 61 -12.29 13.02 -12.76
CA LYS A 61 -11.35 11.89 -12.82
C LYS A 61 -10.10 12.15 -11.96
N SER A 62 -9.58 13.39 -11.95
CA SER A 62 -8.44 13.80 -11.13
C SER A 62 -8.73 13.80 -9.62
N GLU A 63 -9.96 14.08 -9.20
CA GLU A 63 -10.38 14.03 -7.79
C GLU A 63 -10.43 12.58 -7.31
N LEU A 64 -10.89 11.67 -8.16
CA LEU A 64 -10.88 10.23 -7.89
C LEU A 64 -9.45 9.67 -7.75
N PHE A 65 -8.51 10.09 -8.61
CA PHE A 65 -7.08 9.82 -8.42
C PHE A 65 -6.55 10.36 -7.07
N THR A 66 -7.07 11.52 -6.65
CA THR A 66 -6.69 12.14 -5.38
C THR A 66 -7.19 11.36 -4.17
N LEU A 67 -8.36 10.69 -4.23
CA LEU A 67 -8.82 9.81 -3.14
C LEU A 67 -7.84 8.67 -2.85
N MET A 68 -7.35 7.99 -3.90
CA MET A 68 -6.30 6.98 -3.75
C MET A 68 -5.01 7.57 -3.19
N ALA A 69 -4.63 8.76 -3.67
CA ALA A 69 -3.43 9.43 -3.21
C ALA A 69 -3.53 9.76 -1.70
N ILE A 70 -4.67 10.26 -1.23
CA ILE A 70 -4.91 10.56 0.19
C ILE A 70 -4.72 9.29 1.04
N ALA A 71 -5.33 8.18 0.65
CA ALA A 71 -5.14 6.90 1.33
C ALA A 71 -3.65 6.48 1.34
N GLY A 72 -2.95 6.67 0.23
CA GLY A 72 -1.51 6.43 0.13
C GLY A 72 -0.68 7.30 1.08
N LEU A 73 -1.02 8.60 1.19
CA LEU A 73 -0.29 9.58 2.00
C LEU A 73 -0.39 9.21 3.48
N THR A 74 -1.61 9.00 3.99
CA THR A 74 -1.80 8.58 5.38
C THR A 74 -1.25 7.19 5.63
N GLY A 75 -1.45 6.24 4.72
CA GLY A 75 -0.90 4.90 4.87
C GLY A 75 0.61 4.88 5.04
N ALA A 76 1.33 5.65 4.21
CA ALA A 76 2.77 5.81 4.31
C ALA A 76 3.19 6.53 5.60
N THR A 77 2.48 7.60 5.96
CA THR A 77 2.76 8.38 7.18
C THR A 77 2.57 7.54 8.44
N LEU A 78 1.47 6.78 8.53
CA LEU A 78 1.14 5.95 9.69
C LEU A 78 2.04 4.72 9.84
N ARG A 79 2.79 4.32 8.81
CA ARG A 79 3.85 3.28 8.95
C ARG A 79 4.98 3.73 9.87
N ILE A 80 5.29 5.02 9.91
CA ILE A 80 6.35 5.57 10.77
C ILE A 80 6.05 5.27 12.24
N PRO A 81 4.95 5.76 12.85
CA PRO A 81 4.62 5.43 14.24
C PRO A 81 4.39 3.92 14.44
N SER A 82 3.78 3.24 13.47
CA SER A 82 3.42 1.81 13.60
C SER A 82 4.61 0.88 13.74
N SER A 83 5.78 1.27 13.25
CA SER A 83 7.04 0.54 13.42
C SER A 83 7.44 0.36 14.90
N PHE A 84 6.94 1.23 15.79
CA PHE A 84 7.32 1.26 17.21
C PHE A 84 6.30 0.61 18.15
N PHE A 85 5.08 0.32 17.67
CA PHE A 85 3.98 -0.13 18.52
C PHE A 85 4.30 -1.43 19.26
N VAL A 86 4.88 -2.41 18.59
CA VAL A 86 5.13 -3.73 19.21
C VAL A 86 6.03 -3.62 20.44
N ARG A 87 7.12 -2.84 20.35
CA ARG A 87 8.05 -2.62 21.47
C ARG A 87 7.38 -1.92 22.66
N LEU A 88 6.49 -0.97 22.38
CA LEU A 88 5.88 -0.09 23.39
C LEU A 88 4.57 -0.63 23.99
N CYS A 89 3.83 -1.43 23.22
CA CYS A 89 2.42 -1.74 23.45
C CYS A 89 2.12 -3.25 23.39
N GLY A 90 3.04 -4.05 22.84
CA GLY A 90 2.90 -5.50 22.71
C GLY A 90 2.16 -5.93 21.44
N GLY A 91 2.53 -7.10 20.91
CA GLY A 91 2.02 -7.64 19.65
C GLY A 91 0.51 -7.82 19.60
N ARG A 92 -0.06 -8.54 20.57
CA ARG A 92 -1.51 -8.80 20.64
C ARG A 92 -2.32 -7.51 20.69
N ASN A 93 -1.95 -6.60 21.60
CA ASN A 93 -2.67 -5.34 21.79
C ASN A 93 -2.63 -4.50 20.51
N THR A 94 -1.46 -4.45 19.86
CA THR A 94 -1.27 -3.71 18.63
C THR A 94 -2.13 -4.26 17.50
N ILE A 95 -1.97 -5.55 17.16
CA ILE A 95 -2.65 -6.14 16.00
C ILE A 95 -4.17 -6.18 16.19
N ALA A 96 -4.65 -6.49 17.40
CA ALA A 96 -6.08 -6.48 17.65
C ALA A 96 -6.66 -5.06 17.53
N PHE A 97 -6.03 -4.06 18.15
CA PHE A 97 -6.52 -2.68 18.11
C PHE A 97 -6.47 -2.10 16.69
N THR A 98 -5.36 -2.27 15.97
CA THR A 98 -5.25 -1.74 14.61
C THR A 98 -6.12 -2.49 13.59
N THR A 99 -6.50 -3.75 13.87
CA THR A 99 -7.54 -4.46 13.09
C THR A 99 -8.92 -3.86 13.37
N ALA A 100 -9.23 -3.51 14.63
CA ALA A 100 -10.49 -2.85 14.97
C ALA A 100 -10.62 -1.46 14.32
N LEU A 101 -9.53 -0.68 14.27
CA LEU A 101 -9.54 0.66 13.65
C LEU A 101 -9.92 0.62 12.16
N LEU A 102 -9.66 -0.48 11.45
CA LEU A 102 -10.05 -0.65 10.04
C LEU A 102 -11.57 -0.77 9.85
N MET A 103 -12.32 -1.12 10.89
CA MET A 103 -13.78 -1.20 10.80
C MET A 103 -14.41 0.17 10.57
N ILE A 104 -13.76 1.25 11.05
CA ILE A 104 -14.24 2.63 10.90
C ILE A 104 -14.31 3.03 9.41
N PRO A 105 -13.21 3.01 8.62
CA PRO A 105 -13.28 3.33 7.21
C PRO A 105 -14.07 2.29 6.39
N ALA A 106 -14.09 1.02 6.79
CA ALA A 106 -14.90 0.00 6.10
C ALA A 106 -16.41 0.29 6.21
N LEU A 107 -16.90 0.50 7.43
CA LEU A 107 -18.30 0.84 7.69
C LEU A 107 -18.67 2.20 7.08
N GLY A 108 -17.85 3.23 7.33
CA GLY A 108 -18.12 4.58 6.84
C GLY A 108 -18.15 4.66 5.31
N THR A 109 -17.28 3.92 4.62
CA THR A 109 -17.27 3.85 3.15
C THR A 109 -18.50 3.14 2.60
N GLY A 110 -18.91 2.02 3.22
CA GLY A 110 -20.19 1.40 2.86
C GLY A 110 -21.37 2.34 3.06
N MET A 111 -21.36 3.15 4.11
CA MET A 111 -22.43 4.13 4.36
C MET A 111 -22.46 5.25 3.33
N ALA A 112 -21.30 5.85 3.04
CA ALA A 112 -21.13 6.97 2.12
C ALA A 112 -21.45 6.61 0.66
N LEU A 113 -21.14 5.37 0.24
CA LEU A 113 -21.36 4.92 -1.13
C LEU A 113 -22.84 4.68 -1.50
N LYS A 114 -23.77 4.77 -0.53
CA LYS A 114 -25.21 4.61 -0.79
C LYS A 114 -25.85 5.83 -1.45
N ASP A 115 -25.21 7.00 -1.41
CA ASP A 115 -25.76 8.24 -1.96
C ASP A 115 -24.72 8.93 -2.85
N PRO A 116 -24.96 9.07 -4.17
CA PRO A 116 -24.07 9.79 -5.08
C PRO A 116 -23.89 11.28 -4.73
N ASN A 117 -24.80 11.86 -3.95
CA ASN A 117 -24.72 13.25 -3.49
C ASN A 117 -23.85 13.42 -2.24
N THR A 118 -23.30 12.34 -1.68
CA THR A 118 -22.37 12.42 -0.56
C THR A 118 -21.19 13.33 -0.94
N PRO A 119 -20.90 14.39 -0.17
CA PRO A 119 -19.83 15.33 -0.50
C PRO A 119 -18.45 14.67 -0.60
N LEU A 120 -17.62 15.16 -1.54
CA LEU A 120 -16.26 14.66 -1.78
C LEU A 120 -15.41 14.57 -0.50
N TRP A 121 -15.53 15.54 0.41
CA TRP A 121 -14.73 15.58 1.64
C TRP A 121 -14.99 14.38 2.57
N ILE A 122 -16.18 13.78 2.51
CA ILE A 122 -16.49 12.56 3.27
C ILE A 122 -15.66 11.39 2.72
N PHE A 123 -15.59 11.25 1.39
CA PHE A 123 -14.73 10.26 0.75
C PHE A 123 -13.25 10.54 1.01
N GLN A 124 -12.82 11.80 1.01
CA GLN A 124 -11.46 12.18 1.38
C GLN A 124 -11.11 11.78 2.82
N LEU A 125 -12.04 12.00 3.77
CA LEU A 125 -11.87 11.60 5.17
C LEU A 125 -11.79 10.07 5.31
N LEU A 126 -12.66 9.33 4.62
CA LEU A 126 -12.65 7.88 4.64
C LEU A 126 -11.40 7.32 3.97
N ALA A 127 -10.91 7.97 2.91
CA ALA A 127 -9.64 7.64 2.29
C ALA A 127 -8.47 7.86 3.24
N LEU A 128 -8.48 9.00 3.93
CA LEU A 128 -7.51 9.33 4.97
C LEU A 128 -7.48 8.26 6.06
N LEU A 129 -8.65 7.85 6.58
CA LEU A 129 -8.79 6.82 7.62
C LEU A 129 -8.41 5.42 7.12
N SER A 130 -8.65 5.08 5.85
CA SER A 130 -8.22 3.79 5.27
C SER A 130 -6.70 3.59 5.34
N GLY A 131 -5.93 4.68 5.49
CA GLY A 131 -4.50 4.67 5.77
C GLY A 131 -4.08 3.88 7.02
N PHE A 132 -4.97 3.58 7.96
CA PHE A 132 -4.68 2.62 9.04
C PHE A 132 -4.11 1.30 8.49
N GLY A 133 -4.65 0.84 7.36
CA GLY A 133 -4.23 -0.40 6.71
C GLY A 133 -2.78 -0.37 6.22
N GLY A 134 -2.34 0.79 5.72
CA GLY A 134 -0.95 1.03 5.35
C GLY A 134 -0.01 0.92 6.55
N GLY A 135 -0.40 1.48 7.71
CA GLY A 135 0.35 1.42 8.96
C GLY A 135 0.51 0.01 9.53
N ASN A 136 -0.52 -0.84 9.39
CA ASN A 136 -0.55 -2.22 9.91
C ASN A 136 0.61 -3.10 9.39
N PHE A 137 1.14 -2.81 8.21
CA PHE A 137 2.30 -3.54 7.68
C PHE A 137 3.51 -3.47 8.61
N ALA A 138 3.85 -2.27 9.08
CA ALA A 138 5.05 -2.06 9.88
C ALA A 138 4.97 -2.78 11.24
N SER A 139 3.82 -2.66 11.92
CA SER A 139 3.59 -3.32 13.20
C SER A 139 3.47 -4.85 13.07
N SER A 140 2.81 -5.35 12.02
CA SER A 140 2.69 -6.78 11.74
C SER A 140 4.04 -7.45 11.49
N MET A 141 4.89 -6.84 10.65
CA MET A 141 6.23 -7.36 10.35
C MET A 141 7.14 -7.34 11.57
N SER A 142 7.14 -6.23 12.32
CA SER A 142 7.88 -6.12 13.58
C SER A 142 7.45 -7.21 14.56
N ASN A 143 6.14 -7.44 14.71
CA ASN A 143 5.60 -8.43 15.63
C ASN A 143 6.05 -9.85 15.29
N ILE A 144 5.84 -10.30 14.06
CA ILE A 144 6.13 -11.68 13.64
C ILE A 144 7.61 -11.99 13.68
N SER A 145 8.47 -10.98 13.49
CA SER A 145 9.92 -11.16 13.56
C SER A 145 10.39 -11.74 14.91
N PHE A 146 9.70 -11.47 16.01
CA PHE A 146 10.05 -11.94 17.35
C PHE A 146 9.55 -13.35 17.68
N PHE A 147 8.63 -13.91 16.88
CA PHE A 147 8.03 -15.23 17.17
C PHE A 147 8.85 -16.40 16.62
N TYR A 148 9.79 -16.19 15.71
CA TYR A 148 10.49 -17.26 15.01
C TYR A 148 12.01 -17.24 15.28
N PRO A 149 12.67 -18.41 15.32
CA PRO A 149 14.12 -18.48 15.36
C PRO A 149 14.72 -17.94 14.06
N ARG A 150 15.98 -17.48 14.13
CA ARG A 150 16.70 -16.88 12.99
C ARG A 150 16.62 -17.71 11.71
N LYS A 151 16.76 -19.03 11.81
CA LYS A 151 16.72 -19.94 10.65
C LYS A 151 15.37 -19.96 9.92
N GLN A 152 14.27 -19.62 10.59
CA GLN A 152 12.91 -19.66 10.02
C GLN A 152 12.30 -18.26 9.83
N GLN A 153 12.96 -17.22 10.36
CA GLN A 153 12.46 -15.85 10.36
C GLN A 153 12.23 -15.33 8.93
N GLY A 154 13.15 -15.61 8.00
CA GLY A 154 13.00 -15.21 6.59
C GLY A 154 11.74 -15.77 5.94
N LEU A 155 11.44 -17.06 6.17
CA LEU A 155 10.22 -17.69 5.67
C LEU A 155 8.96 -17.11 6.32
N ALA A 156 8.95 -16.95 7.65
CA ALA A 156 7.80 -16.42 8.37
C ALA A 156 7.48 -14.97 7.98
N LEU A 157 8.50 -14.12 7.86
CA LEU A 157 8.36 -12.74 7.39
C LEU A 157 7.97 -12.69 5.91
N GLY A 158 8.53 -13.58 5.08
CA GLY A 158 8.18 -13.72 3.68
C GLY A 158 6.71 -14.11 3.48
N LEU A 159 6.20 -15.07 4.26
CA LEU A 159 4.80 -15.48 4.24
C LEU A 159 3.88 -14.36 4.74
N ASN A 160 4.23 -13.71 5.86
CA ASN A 160 3.42 -12.63 6.42
C ASN A 160 3.33 -11.43 5.46
N ALA A 161 4.47 -10.98 4.91
CA ALA A 161 4.49 -9.88 3.94
C ALA A 161 3.87 -10.27 2.59
N GLY A 162 4.19 -11.47 2.10
CA GLY A 162 3.71 -11.97 0.81
C GLY A 162 2.19 -12.12 0.81
N LEU A 163 1.66 -12.95 1.71
CA LEU A 163 0.21 -13.17 1.83
C LEU A 163 -0.54 -11.93 2.35
N GLY A 164 0.12 -11.06 3.12
CA GLY A 164 -0.42 -9.75 3.45
C GLY A 164 -0.65 -8.88 2.22
N ASN A 165 0.34 -8.77 1.33
CA ASN A 165 0.23 -8.02 0.08
C ASN A 165 -0.84 -8.60 -0.87
N PHE A 166 -1.17 -9.89 -0.77
CA PHE A 166 -2.30 -10.48 -1.51
C PHE A 166 -3.64 -9.80 -1.18
N GLY A 167 -3.75 -9.06 -0.07
CA GLY A 167 -4.93 -8.26 0.23
C GLY A 167 -5.31 -7.26 -0.86
N VAL A 168 -4.32 -6.76 -1.60
CA VAL A 168 -4.55 -5.90 -2.77
C VAL A 168 -5.27 -6.68 -3.87
N THR A 169 -4.76 -7.85 -4.25
CA THR A 169 -5.43 -8.72 -5.23
C THR A 169 -6.79 -9.19 -4.73
N THR A 170 -6.89 -9.57 -3.45
CA THR A 170 -8.15 -10.03 -2.85
C THR A 170 -9.20 -8.95 -2.94
N MET A 171 -8.91 -7.69 -2.60
CA MET A 171 -9.89 -6.61 -2.75
C MET A 171 -10.26 -6.37 -4.21
N GLN A 172 -9.28 -6.49 -5.12
CA GLN A 172 -9.48 -6.26 -6.55
C GLN A 172 -10.37 -7.31 -7.22
N ILE A 173 -10.48 -8.50 -6.62
CA ILE A 173 -11.37 -9.58 -7.10
C ILE A 173 -12.68 -9.59 -6.32
N LEU A 174 -12.59 -9.52 -4.99
CA LEU A 174 -13.74 -9.67 -4.09
C LEU A 174 -14.71 -8.49 -4.21
N VAL A 175 -14.20 -7.25 -4.26
CA VAL A 175 -15.07 -6.07 -4.33
C VAL A 175 -15.92 -6.08 -5.60
N PRO A 176 -15.36 -6.24 -6.82
CA PRO A 176 -16.18 -6.36 -8.03
C PRO A 176 -17.21 -7.48 -7.97
N LEU A 177 -16.85 -8.63 -7.38
CA LEU A 177 -17.78 -9.75 -7.22
C LEU A 177 -18.96 -9.43 -6.30
N VAL A 178 -18.70 -8.90 -5.09
CA VAL A 178 -19.78 -8.68 -4.12
C VAL A 178 -20.68 -7.50 -4.47
N MET A 179 -20.24 -6.61 -5.37
CA MET A 179 -21.08 -5.52 -5.87
C MET A 179 -22.15 -6.00 -6.87
N THR A 180 -22.17 -7.27 -7.30
CA THR A 180 -23.16 -7.77 -8.27
C THR A 180 -24.44 -8.31 -7.64
N PHE A 181 -24.56 -8.34 -6.32
CA PHE A 181 -25.75 -8.83 -5.63
C PHE A 181 -25.93 -8.15 -4.27
N GLY A 182 -27.16 -8.12 -3.75
CA GLY A 182 -27.51 -7.52 -2.46
C GLY A 182 -27.02 -8.33 -1.24
N LEU A 183 -25.72 -8.36 -0.98
CA LEU A 183 -25.08 -9.16 0.08
C LEU A 183 -25.62 -8.91 1.49
N PHE A 184 -26.04 -7.68 1.81
CA PHE A 184 -26.47 -7.28 3.16
C PHE A 184 -27.99 -7.04 3.30
N GLY A 185 -28.78 -7.39 2.28
CA GLY A 185 -30.22 -7.16 2.25
C GLY A 185 -30.58 -5.71 2.63
N VAL A 186 -31.60 -5.55 3.48
CA VAL A 186 -32.10 -4.23 3.92
C VAL A 186 -31.02 -3.40 4.63
N LEU A 187 -30.11 -4.03 5.39
CA LEU A 187 -29.01 -3.34 6.07
C LEU A 187 -27.97 -2.79 5.09
N GLY A 188 -27.90 -3.37 3.88
CA GLY A 188 -27.03 -2.95 2.80
C GLY A 188 -27.52 -1.72 2.05
N GLY A 189 -28.80 -1.38 2.08
CA GLY A 189 -29.37 -0.35 1.20
C GLY A 189 -29.63 -0.84 -0.23
N GLU A 190 -30.22 0.04 -1.03
CA GLU A 190 -30.70 -0.27 -2.39
C GLU A 190 -29.56 -0.39 -3.42
N SER A 191 -29.87 -0.99 -4.57
CA SER A 191 -28.98 -1.01 -5.73
C SER A 191 -28.95 0.36 -6.43
N MET A 192 -27.90 0.59 -7.20
CA MET A 192 -27.81 1.67 -8.18
C MET A 192 -27.72 1.09 -9.58
N THR A 193 -28.25 1.80 -10.57
CA THR A 193 -28.18 1.39 -11.98
C THR A 193 -26.89 1.90 -12.61
N LEU A 194 -26.15 1.00 -13.26
CA LEU A 194 -24.94 1.36 -14.01
C LEU A 194 -25.25 2.30 -15.18
N GLN A 195 -24.48 3.38 -15.27
CA GLN A 195 -24.49 4.34 -16.40
C GLN A 195 -23.38 4.05 -17.43
N ASN A 196 -22.50 3.09 -17.13
CA ASN A 196 -21.46 2.62 -18.04
C ASN A 196 -21.19 1.14 -17.76
N THR A 197 -20.60 0.45 -18.73
CA THR A 197 -20.09 -0.90 -18.56
C THR A 197 -19.12 -1.01 -17.37
N SER A 198 -19.28 -2.09 -16.62
CA SER A 198 -18.42 -2.47 -15.50
C SER A 198 -17.89 -3.90 -15.73
N GLY A 199 -17.47 -4.61 -14.69
CA GLY A 199 -17.13 -6.02 -14.81
C GLY A 199 -16.71 -6.66 -13.50
N THR A 200 -16.48 -7.96 -13.59
CA THR A 200 -15.90 -8.80 -12.54
C THR A 200 -14.71 -9.56 -13.10
N LEU A 201 -14.15 -10.48 -12.31
CA LEU A 201 -13.19 -11.46 -12.77
C LEU A 201 -13.67 -12.28 -13.99
N ILE A 202 -14.99 -12.47 -14.13
CA ILE A 202 -15.59 -13.42 -15.08
C ILE A 202 -16.17 -12.74 -16.34
N GLY A 203 -16.01 -11.41 -16.48
CA GLY A 203 -16.42 -10.70 -17.69
C GLY A 203 -16.98 -9.30 -17.45
N LYS A 204 -17.40 -8.66 -18.55
CA LYS A 204 -18.04 -7.33 -18.54
C LYS A 204 -19.47 -7.42 -18.01
N ILE A 205 -19.91 -6.37 -17.31
CA ILE A 205 -21.30 -6.16 -16.91
C ILE A 205 -21.87 -5.02 -17.76
N PRO A 206 -23.01 -5.21 -18.44
CA PRO A 206 -23.58 -4.18 -19.30
C PRO A 206 -24.14 -2.99 -18.49
N GLU A 207 -24.18 -1.83 -19.14
CA GLU A 207 -24.94 -0.66 -18.68
C GLU A 207 -26.41 -1.03 -18.39
N GLY A 208 -27.05 -0.33 -17.45
CA GLY A 208 -28.42 -0.62 -17.03
C GLY A 208 -28.54 -1.74 -16.00
N THR A 209 -27.46 -2.47 -15.70
CA THR A 209 -27.46 -3.50 -14.66
C THR A 209 -27.45 -2.89 -13.26
N GLU A 210 -28.19 -3.48 -12.33
CA GLU A 210 -28.15 -3.12 -10.92
C GLU A 210 -26.85 -3.54 -10.23
N THR A 211 -26.32 -2.69 -9.36
CA THR A 211 -25.11 -2.94 -8.58
C THR A 211 -25.19 -2.35 -7.17
N TRP A 212 -24.49 -2.98 -6.21
CA TRP A 212 -24.44 -2.59 -4.80
C TRP A 212 -23.03 -2.12 -4.42
N ILE A 213 -22.63 -0.94 -4.90
CA ILE A 213 -21.29 -0.38 -4.66
C ILE A 213 -20.90 -0.29 -3.17
N GLN A 214 -21.87 -0.06 -2.30
CA GLN A 214 -21.68 -0.03 -0.85
C GLN A 214 -21.14 -1.34 -0.25
N ASN A 215 -21.33 -2.47 -0.93
CA ASN A 215 -20.75 -3.74 -0.51
C ASN A 215 -19.22 -3.68 -0.50
N ALA A 216 -18.61 -2.79 -1.29
CA ALA A 216 -17.16 -2.57 -1.31
C ALA A 216 -16.59 -2.18 0.07
N GLY A 217 -17.36 -1.47 0.89
CA GLY A 217 -16.99 -1.12 2.26
C GLY A 217 -17.39 -2.21 3.25
N TYR A 218 -18.66 -2.65 3.22
CA TYR A 218 -19.21 -3.53 4.25
C TYR A 218 -18.63 -4.95 4.23
N VAL A 219 -18.24 -5.49 3.07
CA VAL A 219 -17.75 -6.88 2.94
C VAL A 219 -16.59 -7.17 3.90
N TRP A 220 -15.76 -6.18 4.20
CA TRP A 220 -14.61 -6.32 5.08
C TRP A 220 -14.99 -6.56 6.54
N LEU A 221 -16.17 -6.13 6.99
CA LEU A 221 -16.64 -6.34 8.36
C LEU A 221 -16.80 -7.84 8.67
N PHE A 222 -17.20 -8.65 7.68
CA PHE A 222 -17.27 -10.12 7.83
C PHE A 222 -15.92 -10.75 8.20
N PHE A 223 -14.81 -10.14 7.77
CA PHE A 223 -13.47 -10.63 8.07
C PHE A 223 -12.87 -9.95 9.30
N LEU A 224 -13.00 -8.62 9.39
CA LEU A 224 -12.41 -7.82 10.46
C LEU A 224 -12.98 -8.18 11.84
N ILE A 225 -14.29 -8.42 11.96
CA ILE A 225 -14.92 -8.69 13.26
C ILE A 225 -14.41 -10.02 13.85
N PRO A 226 -14.45 -11.16 13.14
CA PRO A 226 -13.81 -12.39 13.61
C PRO A 226 -12.31 -12.24 13.85
N LEU A 227 -11.58 -11.53 12.99
CA LEU A 227 -10.13 -11.33 13.13
C LEU A 227 -9.76 -10.49 14.36
N PHE A 228 -10.58 -9.50 14.71
CA PHE A 228 -10.42 -8.77 15.96
C PHE A 228 -10.48 -9.72 17.16
N PHE A 229 -11.50 -10.58 17.23
CA PHE A 229 -11.64 -11.54 18.32
C PHE A 229 -10.53 -12.60 18.30
N ALA A 230 -10.15 -13.09 17.11
CA ALA A 230 -9.03 -14.00 16.95
C ALA A 230 -7.71 -13.37 17.42
N GLY A 231 -7.47 -12.10 17.08
CA GLY A 231 -6.34 -11.31 17.58
C GLY A 231 -6.38 -11.16 19.10
N TRP A 232 -7.53 -10.75 19.62
CA TRP A 232 -7.71 -10.42 21.04
C TRP A 232 -7.53 -11.62 21.97
N PHE A 233 -8.07 -12.78 21.59
CA PHE A 233 -8.04 -14.00 22.38
C PHE A 233 -6.96 -15.00 21.96
N GLY A 234 -6.50 -14.95 20.70
CA GLY A 234 -5.56 -15.92 20.13
C GLY A 234 -4.10 -15.46 20.10
N MET A 235 -3.82 -14.16 19.99
CA MET A 235 -2.44 -13.67 19.92
C MET A 235 -1.82 -13.44 21.31
N ASN A 236 -0.49 -13.27 21.35
CA ASN A 236 0.28 -13.11 22.57
C ASN A 236 1.10 -11.83 22.59
N ASN A 237 1.32 -11.29 23.79
CA ASN A 237 2.36 -10.29 24.03
C ASN A 237 3.63 -11.01 24.52
N ILE A 238 4.76 -10.79 23.85
CA ILE A 238 6.05 -11.29 24.33
C ILE A 238 6.68 -10.23 25.24
N ARG A 239 6.58 -10.44 26.55
CA ARG A 239 7.11 -9.56 27.60
C ARG A 239 8.54 -9.89 28.03
N ALA A 240 9.30 -10.51 27.14
CA ALA A 240 10.73 -10.67 27.31
C ALA A 240 11.45 -9.33 27.13
N GLU A 241 12.59 -9.15 27.80
CA GLU A 241 13.36 -7.89 27.84
C GLU A 241 13.76 -7.39 26.44
N HIS A 242 14.12 -8.31 25.55
CA HIS A 242 14.50 -8.03 24.16
C HIS A 242 13.32 -7.75 23.22
N VAL A 243 12.05 -7.90 23.66
CA VAL A 243 10.86 -7.70 22.81
C VAL A 243 9.96 -6.57 23.30
N SER A 244 9.21 -6.74 24.40
CA SER A 244 8.28 -5.72 24.92
C SER A 244 8.08 -5.85 26.45
N PRO A 245 9.10 -5.58 27.27
CA PRO A 245 9.04 -5.85 28.72
C PRO A 245 7.99 -4.99 29.44
N ASN A 246 7.91 -3.70 29.07
CA ASN A 246 7.22 -2.65 29.82
C ASN A 246 6.00 -2.08 29.07
N ILE A 247 5.15 -2.95 28.53
CA ILE A 247 3.98 -2.54 27.74
C ILE A 247 2.92 -1.79 28.57
N GLY A 248 2.85 -2.03 29.88
CA GLY A 248 1.83 -1.47 30.77
C GLY A 248 0.50 -2.24 30.70
N SER A 249 -0.61 -1.55 30.95
CA SER A 249 -1.96 -2.11 30.79
C SER A 249 -2.39 -2.11 29.32
N THR A 250 -3.37 -2.96 28.97
CA THR A 250 -3.95 -2.98 27.62
C THR A 250 -4.52 -1.62 27.23
N LEU A 251 -5.22 -0.94 28.15
CA LEU A 251 -5.75 0.39 27.92
C LEU A 251 -4.62 1.41 27.70
N GLY A 252 -3.56 1.35 28.50
CA GLY A 252 -2.39 2.22 28.32
C GLY A 252 -1.68 1.99 26.99
N ALA A 253 -1.62 0.74 26.51
CA ALA A 253 -1.11 0.40 25.19
C ALA A 253 -1.98 0.99 24.07
N ILE A 254 -3.31 0.89 24.17
CA ILE A 254 -4.25 1.49 23.22
C ILE A 254 -4.08 3.02 23.19
N VAL A 255 -4.02 3.68 24.35
CA VAL A 255 -3.82 5.14 24.43
C VAL A 255 -2.51 5.56 23.76
N LYS A 256 -1.40 4.86 24.02
CA LYS A 256 -0.11 5.14 23.35
C LYS A 256 -0.21 5.01 21.83
N ILE A 257 -0.83 3.93 21.34
CA ILE A 257 -1.03 3.71 19.90
C ILE A 257 -1.85 4.87 19.31
N SER A 258 -2.99 5.20 19.92
CA SER A 258 -3.84 6.31 19.46
C SER A 258 -3.09 7.63 19.42
N LEU A 259 -2.34 7.99 20.47
CA LEU A 259 -1.56 9.22 20.50
C LEU A 259 -0.50 9.28 19.39
N MET A 260 0.22 8.18 19.15
CA MET A 260 1.22 8.11 18.10
C MET A 260 0.61 8.15 16.70
N LEU A 261 -0.56 7.52 16.50
CA LEU A 261 -1.33 7.61 15.25
C LEU A 261 -1.84 9.04 15.02
N SER A 262 -2.30 9.73 16.07
CA SER A 262 -2.75 11.13 15.98
C SER A 262 -1.64 12.06 15.48
N VAL A 263 -0.39 11.87 15.91
CA VAL A 263 0.76 12.63 15.38
C VAL A 263 0.90 12.43 13.86
N GLY A 264 0.78 11.18 13.40
CA GLY A 264 0.83 10.87 11.98
C GLY A 264 -0.36 11.45 11.20
N PHE A 265 -1.58 11.38 11.75
CA PHE A 265 -2.75 11.98 11.12
C PHE A 265 -2.66 13.50 11.05
N ILE A 266 -2.28 14.18 12.13
CA ILE A 266 -2.12 15.64 12.14
C ILE A 266 -1.11 16.05 11.06
N SER A 267 0.01 15.36 10.97
CA SER A 267 1.04 15.61 9.96
C SER A 267 0.49 15.42 8.54
N ALA A 268 -0.21 14.32 8.27
CA ALA A 268 -0.76 14.03 6.96
C ALA A 268 -1.95 14.93 6.57
N ILE A 269 -2.81 15.31 7.53
CA ILE A 269 -3.91 16.28 7.33
C ILE A 269 -3.31 17.63 6.97
N PHE A 270 -2.29 18.09 7.68
CA PHE A 270 -1.62 19.34 7.36
C PHE A 270 -0.96 19.30 5.97
N GLY A 271 -0.27 18.20 5.65
CA GLY A 271 0.31 18.01 4.32
C GLY A 271 -0.75 17.99 3.21
N LEU A 272 -1.89 17.34 3.46
CA LEU A 272 -3.00 17.30 2.51
C LEU A 272 -3.63 18.69 2.34
N TRP A 273 -3.82 19.43 3.42
CA TRP A 273 -4.32 20.80 3.38
C TRP A 273 -3.41 21.69 2.53
N LEU A 274 -2.08 21.59 2.65
CA LEU A 274 -1.14 22.34 1.81
C LEU A 274 -1.17 21.96 0.32
N LEU A 275 -1.53 20.72 0.02
CA LEU A 275 -1.55 20.17 -1.33
C LEU A 275 -2.83 20.52 -2.08
N LEU A 276 -3.98 20.49 -1.39
CA LEU A 276 -5.28 20.61 -2.02
C LEU A 276 -5.62 22.07 -2.39
N PRO A 277 -6.36 22.30 -3.49
CA PRO A 277 -6.94 23.61 -3.80
C PRO A 277 -8.07 23.96 -2.81
N GLU A 278 -8.44 25.24 -2.73
CA GLU A 278 -9.55 25.71 -1.88
C GLU A 278 -10.87 25.01 -2.22
N SER A 279 -11.12 24.73 -3.50
CA SER A 279 -12.30 23.99 -3.96
C SER A 279 -12.42 22.58 -3.38
N ALA A 280 -11.31 22.00 -2.94
CA ALA A 280 -11.23 20.69 -2.31
C ALA A 280 -10.93 20.79 -0.80
N ASN A 281 -11.22 21.93 -0.17
CA ASN A 281 -10.97 22.23 1.25
C ASN A 281 -9.47 22.26 1.64
N GLY A 282 -8.59 22.58 0.68
CA GLY A 282 -7.17 22.82 0.94
C GLY A 282 -6.82 24.30 1.13
N SER A 283 -5.53 24.59 1.22
CA SER A 283 -4.99 25.93 1.45
C SER A 283 -4.95 26.80 0.20
N GLY A 284 -5.05 26.19 -0.99
CA GLY A 284 -4.88 26.91 -2.26
C GLY A 284 -3.44 27.30 -2.60
N PHE A 285 -2.45 26.99 -1.75
CA PHE A 285 -1.05 27.40 -1.95
C PHE A 285 -0.34 26.66 -3.07
N GLY A 286 -0.89 25.55 -3.56
CA GLY A 286 -0.30 24.78 -4.65
C GLY A 286 1.07 24.20 -4.32
N ILE A 287 1.31 23.82 -3.05
CA ILE A 287 2.61 23.28 -2.65
C ILE A 287 2.87 21.96 -3.38
N PRO A 288 4.03 21.80 -4.05
CA PRO A 288 4.37 20.56 -4.75
C PRO A 288 4.33 19.33 -3.83
N LYS A 289 3.80 18.23 -4.34
CA LYS A 289 3.65 16.95 -3.63
C LYS A 289 4.96 16.42 -3.05
N GLU A 290 6.10 16.71 -3.70
CA GLU A 290 7.45 16.36 -3.26
C GLU A 290 7.81 17.06 -1.94
N ILE A 291 7.51 18.36 -1.84
CA ILE A 291 7.76 19.17 -0.64
C ILE A 291 6.80 18.74 0.47
N VAL A 292 5.54 18.46 0.14
CA VAL A 292 4.55 17.94 1.09
C VAL A 292 5.03 16.64 1.73
N ILE A 293 5.53 15.67 0.97
CA ILE A 293 6.06 14.41 1.53
C ILE A 293 7.18 14.70 2.53
N ILE A 294 8.14 15.56 2.18
CA ILE A 294 9.26 15.91 3.06
C ILE A 294 8.73 16.52 4.37
N MET A 295 7.83 17.50 4.28
CA MET A 295 7.24 18.14 5.46
C MET A 295 6.48 17.15 6.34
N VAL A 296 5.63 16.30 5.75
CA VAL A 296 4.85 15.29 6.48
C VAL A 296 5.77 14.31 7.21
N VAL A 297 6.82 13.83 6.55
CA VAL A 297 7.81 12.93 7.15
C VAL A 297 8.53 13.62 8.31
N LEU A 298 9.03 14.84 8.10
CA LEU A 298 9.76 15.58 9.15
C LEU A 298 8.86 15.90 10.35
N MET A 299 7.65 16.42 10.12
CA MET A 299 6.68 16.70 11.18
C MET A 299 6.33 15.43 11.97
N THR A 300 6.14 14.30 11.28
CA THR A 300 5.85 13.03 11.95
C THR A 300 7.02 12.58 12.81
N VAL A 301 8.25 12.60 12.27
CA VAL A 301 9.46 12.18 12.98
C VAL A 301 9.73 13.08 14.19
N TYR A 302 9.68 14.40 14.02
CA TYR A 302 9.91 15.35 15.12
C TYR A 302 8.77 15.31 16.16
N GLY A 303 7.51 15.21 15.71
CA GLY A 303 6.35 15.08 16.58
C GLY A 303 6.43 13.82 17.45
N LEU A 304 6.82 12.69 16.86
CA LEU A 304 7.05 11.45 17.62
C LEU A 304 8.24 11.59 18.58
N LYS A 305 9.35 12.21 18.13
CA LYS A 305 10.54 12.44 18.98
C LYS A 305 10.22 13.31 20.20
N ALA A 306 9.31 14.27 20.07
CA ALA A 306 8.88 15.17 21.15
C ALA A 306 7.97 14.50 22.20
N MET A 307 7.43 13.30 21.92
CA MET A 307 6.53 12.61 22.86
C MET A 307 7.28 12.16 24.13
N PRO A 308 6.74 12.41 25.34
CA PRO A 308 7.45 12.16 26.59
C PRO A 308 7.54 10.66 26.97
N GLY A 309 8.42 10.37 27.95
CA GLY A 309 8.47 9.09 28.64
C GLY A 309 9.12 7.95 27.84
N SER A 310 8.51 6.75 27.92
CA SER A 310 9.06 5.54 27.27
C SER A 310 9.12 5.62 25.74
N ILE A 311 8.28 6.47 25.13
CA ILE A 311 8.24 6.69 23.69
C ILE A 311 9.53 7.39 23.24
N HIS A 312 9.90 8.51 23.88
CA HIS A 312 11.13 9.24 23.61
C HIS A 312 12.38 8.34 23.64
N LYS A 313 12.56 7.58 24.73
CA LYS A 313 13.75 6.72 24.93
C LYS A 313 13.87 5.64 23.85
N SER A 314 12.75 5.03 23.45
CA SER A 314 12.74 4.03 22.38
C SER A 314 13.07 4.64 21.01
N LEU A 315 12.56 5.83 20.72
CA LEU A 315 12.77 6.50 19.43
C LEU A 315 14.20 6.98 19.25
N VAL A 316 14.81 7.59 20.27
CA VAL A 316 16.19 8.09 20.19
C VAL A 316 17.15 6.98 19.78
N HIS A 317 17.02 5.79 20.39
CA HIS A 317 17.85 4.64 20.04
C HIS A 317 17.59 4.14 18.61
N GLN A 318 16.32 4.07 18.18
CA GLN A 318 15.97 3.58 16.85
C GLN A 318 16.33 4.58 15.73
N TYR A 319 16.42 5.88 16.02
CA TYR A 319 16.80 6.93 15.07
C TYR A 319 18.31 7.00 14.79
N GLU A 320 19.13 6.18 15.46
CA GLU A 320 20.54 6.02 15.12
C GLU A 320 20.75 5.53 13.67
N ILE A 321 19.75 4.88 13.06
CA ILE A 321 19.79 4.47 11.65
C ILE A 321 19.98 5.62 10.68
N PHE A 322 19.59 6.86 11.06
CA PHE A 322 19.73 8.03 10.19
C PHE A 322 21.18 8.48 10.00
N LYS A 323 22.09 8.05 10.89
CA LYS A 323 23.54 8.28 10.74
C LYS A 323 24.17 7.37 9.68
N ASN A 324 23.52 6.27 9.32
CA ASN A 324 24.00 5.36 8.29
C ASN A 324 23.52 5.82 6.90
N LYS A 325 24.46 6.19 6.02
CA LYS A 325 24.17 6.64 4.65
C LYS A 325 23.37 5.61 3.84
N HIS A 326 23.58 4.31 4.07
CA HIS A 326 22.87 3.26 3.34
C HIS A 326 21.39 3.22 3.67
N THR A 327 20.94 3.76 4.81
CA THR A 327 19.51 3.85 5.14
C THR A 327 18.78 4.68 4.10
N TRP A 328 19.39 5.78 3.67
CA TRP A 328 18.85 6.68 2.67
C TRP A 328 18.91 6.08 1.26
N VAL A 329 20.06 5.48 0.91
CA VAL A 329 20.25 4.78 -0.37
C VAL A 329 19.19 3.69 -0.56
N MET A 330 19.02 2.82 0.45
CA MET A 330 18.03 1.76 0.38
C MET A 330 16.60 2.29 0.42
N SER A 331 16.34 3.44 1.05
CA SER A 331 15.01 4.07 0.98
C SER A 331 14.68 4.47 -0.46
N VAL A 332 15.62 5.06 -1.20
CA VAL A 332 15.44 5.42 -2.61
C VAL A 332 15.22 4.18 -3.49
N LEU A 333 16.09 3.17 -3.36
CA LEU A 333 15.98 1.94 -4.15
C LEU A 333 14.70 1.14 -3.84
N TYR A 334 14.27 1.14 -2.59
CA TYR A 334 13.03 0.48 -2.20
C TYR A 334 11.78 1.27 -2.62
N THR A 335 11.86 2.60 -2.76
CA THR A 335 10.81 3.41 -3.40
C THR A 335 10.65 3.04 -4.87
N MET A 336 11.75 2.82 -5.61
CA MET A 336 11.67 2.33 -7.00
C MET A 336 10.94 0.99 -7.09
N THR A 337 11.17 0.06 -6.18
CA THR A 337 10.57 -1.27 -6.29
C THR A 337 9.19 -1.32 -5.63
N PHE A 338 9.13 -1.18 -4.32
CA PHE A 338 7.90 -1.34 -3.56
C PHE A 338 6.98 -0.15 -3.73
N GLY A 339 7.54 1.06 -3.80
CA GLY A 339 6.76 2.27 -4.05
C GLY A 339 6.05 2.23 -5.40
N SER A 340 6.72 1.75 -6.44
CA SER A 340 6.09 1.51 -7.74
C SER A 340 5.04 0.41 -7.68
N PHE A 341 5.36 -0.74 -7.06
CA PHE A 341 4.39 -1.83 -6.89
C PHE A 341 3.08 -1.33 -6.24
N ILE A 342 3.17 -0.63 -5.12
CA ILE A 342 2.00 -0.18 -4.36
C ILE A 342 1.29 1.00 -5.02
N GLY A 343 2.04 1.92 -5.64
CA GLY A 343 1.49 3.06 -6.37
C GLY A 343 0.72 2.64 -7.62
N PHE A 344 1.28 1.73 -8.42
CA PHE A 344 0.55 1.15 -9.53
C PHE A 344 -0.63 0.31 -9.06
N SER A 345 -0.50 -0.45 -7.97
CA SER A 345 -1.62 -1.20 -7.40
C SER A 345 -2.84 -0.34 -7.08
N ALA A 346 -2.60 0.90 -6.64
CA ALA A 346 -3.66 1.87 -6.41
C ALA A 346 -4.23 2.40 -7.74
N ALA A 347 -3.37 2.97 -8.60
CA ALA A 347 -3.80 3.74 -9.78
C ALA A 347 -4.25 2.90 -10.99
N PHE A 348 -3.84 1.64 -11.09
CA PHE A 348 -3.91 0.89 -12.35
C PHE A 348 -5.34 0.69 -12.86
N ALA A 349 -6.27 0.33 -11.99
CA ALA A 349 -7.67 0.13 -12.36
C ALA A 349 -8.30 1.42 -12.92
N LEU A 350 -8.13 2.54 -12.22
CA LEU A 350 -8.65 3.82 -12.69
C LEU A 350 -7.95 4.29 -13.98
N SER A 351 -6.65 4.00 -14.12
CA SER A 351 -5.91 4.30 -15.35
C SER A 351 -6.49 3.55 -16.55
N ILE A 352 -6.79 2.24 -16.41
CA ILE A 352 -7.46 1.48 -17.47
C ILE A 352 -8.81 2.12 -17.82
N LYS A 353 -9.62 2.44 -16.81
CA LYS A 353 -10.96 3.02 -17.05
C LYS A 353 -10.87 4.36 -17.78
N VAL A 354 -9.97 5.24 -17.36
CA VAL A 354 -9.88 6.60 -17.90
C VAL A 354 -9.29 6.63 -19.31
N ILE A 355 -8.31 5.77 -19.61
CA ILE A 355 -7.58 5.76 -20.89
C ILE A 355 -8.30 4.91 -21.94
N PHE A 356 -8.98 3.83 -21.55
CA PHE A 356 -9.57 2.89 -22.51
C PHE A 356 -11.09 2.79 -22.41
N GLY A 357 -11.70 3.24 -21.30
CA GLY A 357 -13.15 3.23 -21.11
C GLY A 357 -13.87 4.44 -21.70
N TYR A 358 -13.13 5.38 -22.31
CA TYR A 358 -13.64 6.55 -23.00
C TYR A 358 -12.96 6.67 -24.35
N GLN A 359 -13.65 7.23 -25.34
CA GLN A 359 -13.06 7.63 -26.62
C GLN A 359 -12.41 9.01 -26.51
N HIS A 360 -11.44 9.29 -27.38
CA HIS A 360 -10.71 10.54 -27.39
C HIS A 360 -10.89 11.24 -28.74
N LEU A 361 -11.88 12.12 -28.80
CA LEU A 361 -12.42 12.69 -30.03
C LEU A 361 -12.07 14.17 -30.13
N LEU A 362 -11.67 14.62 -31.32
CA LEU A 362 -11.49 16.03 -31.60
C LEU A 362 -12.86 16.69 -31.82
N VAL A 363 -13.29 17.53 -30.88
CA VAL A 363 -14.54 18.30 -30.96
C VAL A 363 -14.17 19.78 -30.85
N ASP A 364 -14.54 20.58 -31.85
CA ASP A 364 -14.26 22.02 -31.89
C ASP A 364 -12.78 22.39 -31.70
N GLY A 365 -11.88 21.55 -32.23
CA GLY A 365 -10.42 21.75 -32.15
C GLY A 365 -9.80 21.37 -30.81
N VAL A 366 -10.58 20.83 -29.87
CA VAL A 366 -10.11 20.33 -28.56
C VAL A 366 -10.39 18.84 -28.44
N ILE A 367 -9.41 18.07 -27.96
CA ILE A 367 -9.63 16.64 -27.70
C ILE A 367 -10.50 16.49 -26.45
N THR A 368 -11.60 15.77 -26.59
CA THR A 368 -12.55 15.48 -25.52
C THR A 368 -12.36 14.04 -25.05
N HIS A 369 -12.52 13.79 -23.74
CA HIS A 369 -12.29 12.48 -23.13
C HIS A 369 -13.52 11.95 -22.38
N ASN A 370 -14.73 12.34 -22.80
CA ASN A 370 -15.97 12.12 -22.05
C ASN A 370 -16.92 11.12 -22.71
N THR A 371 -16.74 10.84 -24.00
CA THR A 371 -17.57 9.87 -24.73
C THR A 371 -17.26 8.45 -24.26
N ILE A 372 -18.28 7.70 -23.88
CA ILE A 372 -18.13 6.32 -23.38
C ILE A 372 -17.66 5.40 -24.51
N ASN A 373 -16.63 4.59 -24.25
CA ASN A 373 -16.21 3.53 -25.16
C ASN A 373 -16.85 2.18 -24.76
N LEU A 374 -17.85 1.73 -25.52
CA LEU A 374 -18.52 0.44 -25.29
C LEU A 374 -17.63 -0.77 -25.60
N ASN A 375 -16.67 -0.63 -26.50
CA ASN A 375 -15.69 -1.68 -26.82
C ASN A 375 -14.57 -1.75 -25.78
N GLY A 376 -14.39 -0.67 -25.00
CA GLY A 376 -13.35 -0.52 -23.98
C GLY A 376 -13.28 -1.70 -23.01
N PRO A 377 -12.07 -2.13 -22.60
CA PRO A 377 -11.86 -3.23 -21.67
C PRO A 377 -12.42 -2.88 -20.28
N SER A 378 -12.95 -3.88 -19.56
CA SER A 378 -13.35 -3.66 -18.18
C SER A 378 -12.14 -3.61 -17.26
N ALA A 379 -11.88 -2.45 -16.66
CA ALA A 379 -10.80 -2.28 -15.69
C ALA A 379 -10.85 -3.30 -14.55
N LEU A 380 -12.05 -3.63 -14.06
CA LEU A 380 -12.27 -4.54 -12.95
C LEU A 380 -11.96 -6.02 -13.30
N MET A 381 -11.93 -6.36 -14.59
CA MET A 381 -11.57 -7.69 -15.07
C MET A 381 -10.06 -7.92 -15.08
N TYR A 382 -9.26 -6.87 -15.31
CA TYR A 382 -7.81 -7.00 -15.53
C TYR A 382 -6.95 -6.44 -14.40
N ALA A 383 -7.43 -5.46 -13.63
CA ALA A 383 -6.60 -4.75 -12.66
C ALA A 383 -5.94 -5.64 -11.61
N TRP A 384 -6.61 -6.72 -11.19
CA TRP A 384 -6.10 -7.67 -10.18
C TRP A 384 -4.80 -8.37 -10.60
N MET A 385 -4.57 -8.54 -11.91
CA MET A 385 -3.45 -9.30 -12.45
C MET A 385 -2.10 -8.67 -12.09
N GLY A 386 -2.02 -7.34 -12.10
CA GLY A 386 -0.77 -6.62 -11.80
C GLY A 386 -0.26 -6.91 -10.39
N PRO A 387 -1.03 -6.55 -9.34
CA PRO A 387 -0.63 -6.80 -7.96
C PRO A 387 -0.47 -8.30 -7.65
N PHE A 388 -1.27 -9.17 -8.29
CA PHE A 388 -1.14 -10.62 -8.15
C PHE A 388 0.23 -11.11 -8.61
N ILE A 389 0.62 -10.76 -9.84
CA ILE A 389 1.92 -11.14 -10.41
C ILE A 389 3.06 -10.57 -9.57
N GLY A 390 2.99 -9.28 -9.23
CA GLY A 390 4.04 -8.61 -8.44
C GLY A 390 4.21 -9.22 -7.04
N ALA A 391 3.12 -9.62 -6.37
CA ALA A 391 3.18 -10.28 -5.08
C ALA A 391 3.67 -11.74 -5.19
N LEU A 392 3.19 -12.49 -6.19
CA LEU A 392 3.54 -13.90 -6.41
C LEU A 392 5.01 -14.09 -6.79
N ILE A 393 5.58 -13.20 -7.60
CA ILE A 393 6.95 -13.33 -8.09
C ILE A 393 8.01 -12.82 -7.09
N ARG A 394 7.58 -12.14 -6.02
CA ARG A 394 8.49 -11.57 -5.03
C ARG A 394 9.46 -12.58 -4.40
N PRO A 395 9.04 -13.81 -3.98
CA PRO A 395 9.97 -14.82 -3.46
C PRO A 395 11.02 -15.24 -4.48
N ILE A 396 10.66 -15.29 -5.77
CA ILE A 396 11.59 -15.63 -6.86
C ILE A 396 12.70 -14.58 -6.95
N GLY A 397 12.40 -13.30 -6.75
CA GLY A 397 13.42 -12.25 -6.67
C GLY A 397 14.42 -12.45 -5.52
N GLY A 398 13.95 -12.93 -4.37
CA GLY A 398 14.83 -13.34 -3.26
C GLY A 398 15.74 -14.51 -3.64
N TRP A 399 15.18 -15.54 -4.29
CA TRP A 399 15.96 -16.71 -4.73
C TRP A 399 17.03 -16.37 -5.77
N PHE A 400 16.73 -15.46 -6.71
CA PHE A 400 17.75 -14.97 -7.63
C PHE A 400 18.80 -14.13 -6.92
N ALA A 401 18.40 -13.29 -5.97
CA ALA A 401 19.33 -12.48 -5.18
C ALA A 401 20.28 -13.33 -4.33
N ASP A 402 19.81 -14.47 -3.80
CA ASP A 402 20.65 -15.42 -3.06
C ASP A 402 21.75 -16.05 -3.92
N LYS A 403 21.53 -16.17 -5.24
CA LYS A 403 22.49 -16.77 -6.19
C LYS A 403 23.38 -15.75 -6.89
N LEU A 404 22.81 -14.61 -7.27
CA LEU A 404 23.46 -13.62 -8.13
C LEU A 404 23.89 -12.34 -7.38
N GLY A 405 23.50 -12.20 -6.11
CA GLY A 405 23.60 -10.97 -5.31
C GLY A 405 22.39 -10.05 -5.51
N GLY A 406 21.96 -9.39 -4.43
CA GLY A 406 20.76 -8.56 -4.41
C GLY A 406 20.89 -7.34 -5.32
N ALA A 407 22.01 -6.63 -5.22
CA ALA A 407 22.23 -5.42 -6.02
C ALA A 407 22.24 -5.68 -7.54
N LYS A 408 22.81 -6.81 -7.99
CA LYS A 408 22.81 -7.18 -9.42
C LYS A 408 21.41 -7.51 -9.93
N VAL A 409 20.61 -8.23 -9.15
CA VAL A 409 19.21 -8.50 -9.51
C VAL A 409 18.40 -7.21 -9.55
N THR A 410 18.56 -6.34 -8.54
CA THR A 410 17.92 -5.02 -8.53
C THR A 410 18.27 -4.21 -9.79
N GLN A 411 19.53 -4.22 -10.21
CA GLN A 411 19.99 -3.52 -11.41
C GLN A 411 19.28 -3.99 -12.69
N ILE A 412 19.18 -5.32 -12.88
CA ILE A 412 18.50 -5.91 -14.05
C ILE A 412 17.02 -5.52 -14.03
N CYS A 413 16.37 -5.61 -12.86
CA CYS A 413 14.99 -5.18 -12.71
C CYS A 413 14.79 -3.72 -13.10
N SER A 414 15.69 -2.81 -12.68
CA SER A 414 15.58 -1.39 -13.02
C SER A 414 15.60 -1.14 -14.53
N PHE A 415 16.45 -1.84 -15.29
CA PHE A 415 16.46 -1.71 -16.76
C PHE A 415 15.14 -2.18 -17.39
N ILE A 416 14.60 -3.31 -16.92
CA ILE A 416 13.29 -3.82 -17.36
C ILE A 416 12.19 -2.79 -17.02
N MET A 417 12.23 -2.24 -15.80
CA MET A 417 11.26 -1.24 -15.37
C MET A 417 11.29 0.03 -16.23
N ILE A 418 12.47 0.51 -16.64
CA ILE A 418 12.60 1.65 -17.56
C ILE A 418 12.00 1.32 -18.92
N ALA A 419 12.38 0.19 -19.51
CA ALA A 419 11.89 -0.22 -20.83
C ALA A 419 10.37 -0.40 -20.83
N SER A 420 9.82 -1.06 -19.80
CA SER A 420 8.38 -1.20 -19.62
C SER A 420 7.69 0.13 -19.39
N ALA A 421 8.23 1.03 -18.56
CA ALA A 421 7.62 2.33 -18.30
C ALA A 421 7.55 3.20 -19.57
N LEU A 422 8.62 3.24 -20.37
CA LEU A 422 8.63 3.95 -21.66
C LEU A 422 7.69 3.32 -22.68
N GLY A 423 7.61 1.98 -22.73
CA GLY A 423 6.66 1.29 -23.60
C GLY A 423 5.21 1.54 -23.19
N VAL A 424 4.92 1.52 -21.88
CA VAL A 424 3.60 1.89 -21.36
C VAL A 424 3.28 3.34 -21.73
N ALA A 425 4.22 4.28 -21.55
CA ALA A 425 4.05 5.68 -21.94
C ALA A 425 3.67 5.82 -23.42
N TYR A 426 4.36 5.09 -24.29
CA TYR A 426 4.09 5.07 -25.73
C TYR A 426 2.65 4.63 -26.04
N TYR A 427 2.19 3.51 -25.49
CA TYR A 427 0.82 3.04 -25.74
C TYR A 427 -0.25 3.88 -25.04
N MET A 428 0.06 4.50 -23.90
CA MET A 428 -0.82 5.49 -23.28
C MET A 428 -1.04 6.69 -24.19
N LYS A 429 0.03 7.23 -24.79
CA LYS A 429 -0.06 8.35 -25.73
C LYS A 429 -0.91 8.03 -26.95
N LEU A 430 -0.69 6.86 -27.56
CA LEU A 430 -1.46 6.40 -28.72
C LEU A 430 -2.94 6.20 -28.37
N ALA A 431 -3.21 5.52 -27.25
CA ALA A 431 -4.57 5.31 -26.79
C ALA A 431 -5.27 6.64 -26.51
N TYR A 432 -4.66 7.54 -25.75
CA TYR A 432 -5.28 8.78 -25.29
C TYR A 432 -5.53 9.82 -26.38
N SER A 433 -5.06 9.54 -27.60
CA SER A 433 -5.27 10.35 -28.81
C SER A 433 -6.08 9.62 -29.88
N SER A 434 -6.76 8.52 -29.53
CA SER A 434 -7.47 7.63 -30.46
C SER A 434 -8.98 7.60 -30.21
N GLU A 435 -9.76 7.48 -31.29
CA GLU A 435 -11.20 7.19 -31.23
C GLU A 435 -11.48 5.74 -30.80
N ASN A 436 -10.52 4.83 -31.06
CA ASN A 436 -10.56 3.40 -30.74
C ASN A 436 -9.38 3.01 -29.82
N PRO A 437 -9.33 3.50 -28.56
CA PRO A 437 -8.20 3.26 -27.67
C PRO A 437 -8.00 1.77 -27.33
N GLU A 438 -9.05 0.94 -27.41
CA GLU A 438 -9.01 -0.49 -27.13
C GLU A 438 -7.99 -1.27 -27.98
N GLU A 439 -7.65 -0.78 -29.17
CA GLU A 439 -6.65 -1.38 -30.05
C GLU A 439 -5.25 -1.44 -29.42
N PHE A 440 -4.95 -0.49 -28.53
CA PHE A 440 -3.66 -0.38 -27.84
C PHE A 440 -3.64 -1.06 -26.47
N PHE A 441 -4.77 -1.63 -26.03
CA PHE A 441 -4.91 -2.14 -24.67
C PHE A 441 -4.01 -3.34 -24.37
N MET A 442 -3.92 -4.31 -25.29
CA MET A 442 -3.16 -5.53 -25.02
C MET A 442 -1.65 -5.27 -24.88
N PRO A 443 -0.99 -4.52 -25.77
CA PRO A 443 0.41 -4.14 -25.57
C PRO A 443 0.63 -3.33 -24.29
N PHE A 444 -0.26 -2.36 -24.00
CA PHE A 444 -0.24 -1.61 -22.74
C PHE A 444 -0.28 -2.55 -21.53
N LEU A 445 -1.27 -3.45 -21.49
CA LEU A 445 -1.47 -4.40 -20.39
C LEU A 445 -0.24 -5.29 -20.22
N THR A 446 0.28 -5.89 -21.29
CA THR A 446 1.45 -6.77 -21.23
C THR A 446 2.66 -6.05 -20.64
N LEU A 447 2.98 -4.84 -21.11
CA LEU A 447 4.11 -4.07 -20.60
C LEU A 447 3.92 -3.66 -19.14
N PHE A 448 2.68 -3.33 -18.75
CA PHE A 448 2.36 -3.01 -17.36
C PHE A 448 2.48 -4.25 -16.45
N LEU A 449 2.08 -5.43 -16.90
CA LEU A 449 2.26 -6.67 -16.14
C LEU A 449 3.75 -7.05 -16.01
N ILE A 450 4.56 -6.82 -17.05
CA ILE A 450 6.03 -6.96 -16.96
C ILE A 450 6.59 -5.96 -15.93
N LEU A 451 6.10 -4.72 -15.91
CA LEU A 451 6.49 -3.72 -14.92
C LEU A 451 6.16 -4.19 -13.49
N PHE A 452 4.95 -4.72 -13.27
CA PHE A 452 4.57 -5.32 -11.99
C PHE A 452 5.46 -6.51 -11.61
N ALA A 453 5.78 -7.39 -12.56
CA ALA A 453 6.70 -8.50 -12.32
C ALA A 453 8.10 -8.00 -11.90
N ALA A 454 8.64 -7.00 -12.61
CA ALA A 454 9.95 -6.42 -12.33
C ALA A 454 9.99 -5.73 -10.95
N THR A 455 8.94 -4.99 -10.57
CA THR A 455 8.82 -4.42 -9.21
C THR A 455 8.77 -5.51 -8.14
N GLY A 456 8.06 -6.62 -8.38
CA GLY A 456 7.99 -7.78 -7.49
C GLY A 456 9.35 -8.43 -7.25
N ILE A 457 10.11 -8.71 -8.31
CA ILE A 457 11.47 -9.25 -8.23
C ILE A 457 12.41 -8.24 -7.54
N GLY A 458 12.27 -6.95 -7.88
CA GLY A 458 12.98 -5.84 -7.24
C GLY A 458 12.76 -5.78 -5.72
N ASN A 459 11.53 -6.04 -5.25
CA ASN A 459 11.21 -6.10 -3.82
C ASN A 459 11.95 -7.23 -3.11
N GLY A 460 12.05 -8.41 -3.74
CA GLY A 460 12.80 -9.54 -3.17
C GLY A 460 14.29 -9.25 -3.07
N SER A 461 14.88 -8.70 -4.14
CA SER A 461 16.32 -8.43 -4.21
C SER A 461 16.79 -7.29 -3.29
N THR A 462 16.05 -6.19 -3.22
CA THR A 462 16.35 -5.07 -2.31
C THR A 462 16.27 -5.49 -0.83
N PHE A 463 15.33 -6.37 -0.46
CA PHE A 463 15.28 -6.97 0.89
C PHE A 463 16.54 -7.74 1.22
N ARG A 464 17.06 -8.49 0.25
CA ARG A 464 18.28 -9.27 0.41
C ARG A 464 19.47 -8.35 0.68
N THR A 465 19.60 -7.27 -0.09
CA THR A 465 20.62 -6.24 0.11
C THR A 465 20.54 -5.57 1.49
N ILE A 466 19.35 -5.19 1.96
CA ILE A 466 19.19 -4.62 3.32
C ILE A 466 19.68 -5.62 4.39
N ALA A 467 19.39 -6.91 4.24
CA ALA A 467 19.83 -7.92 5.19
C ALA A 467 21.36 -8.14 5.21
N MET A 468 22.09 -7.79 4.15
CA MET A 468 23.55 -7.92 4.07
C MET A 468 24.29 -6.64 4.46
N VAL A 469 23.72 -5.46 4.17
CA VAL A 469 24.36 -4.16 4.43
C VAL A 469 24.24 -3.74 5.90
N PHE A 470 23.15 -4.13 6.59
CA PHE A 470 22.88 -3.68 7.95
C PHE A 470 23.10 -4.78 8.98
N ASN A 471 23.63 -4.40 10.14
CA ASN A 471 23.75 -5.31 11.27
C ASN A 471 22.37 -5.66 11.86
N LYS A 472 22.33 -6.68 12.73
CA LYS A 472 21.09 -7.25 13.29
C LYS A 472 20.21 -6.24 14.04
N GLU A 473 20.82 -5.26 14.69
CA GLU A 473 20.10 -4.24 15.46
C GLU A 473 19.49 -3.19 14.53
N GLN A 474 20.14 -2.91 13.39
CA GLN A 474 19.70 -1.93 12.41
C GLN A 474 18.74 -2.49 11.36
N THR A 475 18.83 -3.77 10.99
CA THR A 475 18.02 -4.36 9.91
C THR A 475 16.52 -4.12 10.11
N GLY A 476 15.99 -4.41 11.31
CA GLY A 476 14.57 -4.24 11.62
C GLY A 476 14.09 -2.79 11.49
N PRO A 477 14.72 -1.83 12.21
CA PRO A 477 14.40 -0.41 12.10
C PRO A 477 14.56 0.16 10.68
N VAL A 478 15.62 -0.23 9.95
CA VAL A 478 15.84 0.20 8.55
C VAL A 478 14.76 -0.34 7.63
N LEU A 479 14.36 -1.61 7.76
CA LEU A 479 13.24 -2.16 6.99
C LEU A 479 11.93 -1.42 7.29
N GLY A 480 11.68 -1.06 8.54
CA GLY A 480 10.53 -0.24 8.92
C GLY A 480 10.55 1.13 8.25
N TRP A 481 11.68 1.84 8.35
CA TRP A 481 11.85 3.17 7.76
C TRP A 481 11.78 3.16 6.22
N THR A 482 12.60 2.34 5.57
CA THR A 482 12.64 2.22 4.10
C THR A 482 11.27 1.86 3.54
N SER A 483 10.53 0.98 4.23
CA SER A 483 9.15 0.62 3.85
C SER A 483 8.13 1.72 4.08
N ALA A 484 8.31 2.58 5.08
CA ALA A 484 7.46 3.75 5.28
C ALA A 484 7.70 4.80 4.18
N ILE A 485 8.96 5.07 3.82
CA ILE A 485 9.30 5.99 2.73
C ILE A 485 8.81 5.46 1.38
N ALA A 486 9.07 4.19 1.07
CA ALA A 486 8.62 3.59 -0.18
C ALA A 486 7.09 3.57 -0.31
N ALA A 487 6.35 3.45 0.80
CA ALA A 487 4.88 3.49 0.77
C ALA A 487 4.30 4.80 0.22
N TYR A 488 5.05 5.91 0.25
CA TYR A 488 4.61 7.16 -0.39
C TYR A 488 4.45 7.01 -1.92
N GLY A 489 4.94 5.94 -2.54
CA GLY A 489 4.58 5.59 -3.92
C GLY A 489 3.06 5.42 -4.12
N ALA A 490 2.33 4.96 -3.09
CA ALA A 490 0.85 4.90 -3.09
C ALA A 490 0.18 6.28 -3.10
N PHE A 491 0.90 7.32 -2.72
CA PHE A 491 0.46 8.71 -2.85
C PHE A 491 0.92 9.32 -4.17
N TYR A 492 2.22 9.19 -4.45
CA TYR A 492 2.90 9.90 -5.52
C TYR A 492 2.41 9.47 -6.91
N ILE A 493 2.31 8.16 -7.17
CA ILE A 493 1.97 7.65 -8.51
C ILE A 493 0.52 7.97 -8.89
N PRO A 494 -0.50 7.68 -8.06
CA PRO A 494 -1.87 8.08 -8.39
C PRO A 494 -2.01 9.59 -8.58
N LYS A 495 -1.34 10.39 -7.74
CA LYS A 495 -1.36 11.84 -7.86
C LYS A 495 -0.71 12.32 -9.15
N LEU A 496 0.45 11.78 -9.51
CA LEU A 496 1.16 12.10 -10.75
C LEU A 496 0.31 11.74 -11.98
N ILE A 497 -0.28 10.54 -12.02
CA ILE A 497 -1.15 10.14 -13.13
C ILE A 497 -2.39 11.04 -13.19
N GLY A 498 -3.03 11.34 -12.06
CA GLY A 498 -4.19 12.24 -12.01
C GLY A 498 -3.89 13.66 -12.49
N GLU A 499 -2.70 14.20 -12.16
CA GLU A 499 -2.21 15.49 -12.67
C GLU A 499 -2.04 15.46 -14.19
N GLN A 500 -1.39 14.41 -14.72
CA GLN A 500 -1.15 14.27 -16.15
C GLN A 500 -2.43 13.99 -16.96
N ILE A 501 -3.40 13.28 -16.37
CA ILE A 501 -4.75 13.14 -16.95
C ILE A 501 -5.44 14.49 -17.05
N LYS A 502 -5.34 15.34 -16.03
CA LYS A 502 -5.88 16.70 -16.08
C LYS A 502 -5.19 17.57 -17.13
N LEU A 503 -3.90 17.34 -17.37
CA LEU A 503 -3.09 18.01 -18.40
C LEU A 503 -3.21 17.36 -19.79
N THR A 504 -4.00 16.31 -19.94
CA THR A 504 -4.18 15.55 -21.20
C THR A 504 -2.92 14.85 -21.74
N THR A 505 -1.93 14.60 -20.87
CA THR A 505 -0.61 14.03 -21.21
C THR A 505 -0.26 12.82 -20.32
N PRO A 506 -1.13 11.81 -20.20
CA PRO A 506 -0.94 10.72 -19.22
C PRO A 506 0.37 9.93 -19.38
N GLU A 507 0.96 9.91 -20.58
CA GLU A 507 2.26 9.30 -20.85
C GLU A 507 3.42 9.92 -20.03
N ASP A 508 3.34 11.21 -19.73
CA ASP A 508 4.41 11.94 -19.04
C ASP A 508 4.60 11.44 -17.60
N ALA A 509 3.54 10.90 -16.99
CA ALA A 509 3.64 10.26 -15.68
C ALA A 509 4.59 9.06 -15.73
N MET A 510 4.52 8.25 -16.79
CA MET A 510 5.37 7.08 -16.96
C MET A 510 6.79 7.44 -17.39
N ILE A 511 6.95 8.51 -18.18
CA ILE A 511 8.27 9.07 -18.53
C ILE A 511 8.98 9.58 -17.26
N ALA A 512 8.30 10.32 -16.40
CA ALA A 512 8.86 10.80 -15.14
C ALA A 512 9.32 9.63 -14.24
N LEU A 513 8.54 8.53 -14.19
CA LEU A 513 8.94 7.32 -13.46
C LEU A 513 10.16 6.63 -14.10
N ALA A 514 10.26 6.59 -15.43
CA ALA A 514 11.44 6.06 -16.12
C ALA A 514 12.71 6.88 -15.81
N VAL A 515 12.59 8.20 -15.70
CA VAL A 515 13.69 9.08 -15.25
C VAL A 515 14.10 8.72 -13.81
N PHE A 516 13.14 8.57 -12.91
CA PHE A 516 13.42 8.17 -11.53
C PHE A 516 14.12 6.79 -11.45
N TYR A 517 13.68 5.82 -12.25
CA TYR A 517 14.33 4.51 -12.32
C TYR A 517 15.76 4.58 -12.86
N SER A 518 16.01 5.47 -13.81
CA SER A 518 17.36 5.74 -14.34
C SER A 518 18.29 6.32 -13.27
N ILE A 519 17.78 7.22 -12.43
CA ILE A 519 18.52 7.71 -11.26
C ILE A 519 18.83 6.55 -10.29
N CYS A 520 17.86 5.67 -10.04
CA CYS A 520 18.05 4.51 -9.17
C CYS A 520 19.10 3.52 -9.71
N ILE A 521 19.22 3.37 -11.02
CA ILE A 521 20.30 2.62 -11.67
C ILE A 521 21.67 3.17 -11.29
N VAL A 522 21.83 4.50 -11.37
CA VAL A 522 23.09 5.16 -11.03
C VAL A 522 23.39 5.01 -9.55
N VAL A 523 22.39 5.19 -8.69
CA VAL A 523 22.52 5.03 -7.22
C VAL A 523 22.91 3.59 -6.86
N ASN A 524 22.20 2.59 -7.38
CA ASN A 524 22.50 1.18 -7.10
C ASN A 524 23.89 0.80 -7.60
N TRP A 525 24.25 1.23 -8.81
CA TRP A 525 25.59 0.99 -9.34
C TRP A 525 26.67 1.61 -8.47
N TRP A 526 26.55 2.90 -8.12
CA TRP A 526 27.55 3.63 -7.36
C TRP A 526 27.82 3.03 -5.98
N PHE A 527 26.75 2.69 -5.26
CA PHE A 527 26.86 2.20 -3.87
C PHE A 527 27.11 0.71 -3.76
N TYR A 528 26.72 -0.10 -4.76
CA TYR A 528 26.69 -1.56 -4.60
C TYR A 528 27.32 -2.38 -5.74
N LEU A 529 27.49 -1.85 -6.96
CA LEU A 529 28.07 -2.63 -8.08
C LEU A 529 29.40 -2.09 -8.61
N ARG A 530 29.81 -0.89 -8.21
CA ARG A 530 31.14 -0.36 -8.51
C ARG A 530 32.22 -1.26 -7.89
N LYS A 531 33.37 -1.41 -8.58
CA LYS A 531 34.50 -2.27 -8.13
C LYS A 531 34.96 -2.00 -6.70
N ASN A 532 34.95 -0.73 -6.28
CA ASN A 532 35.37 -0.29 -4.94
C ASN A 532 34.18 0.15 -4.07
N ALA A 533 33.03 -0.49 -4.23
CA ALA A 533 31.87 -0.27 -3.37
C ALA A 533 32.16 -0.81 -1.95
N GLU A 534 31.68 -0.10 -0.92
CA GLU A 534 31.81 -0.54 0.48
C GLU A 534 31.17 -1.91 0.72
N PHE A 535 30.02 -2.15 0.08
CA PHE A 535 29.36 -3.44 0.01
C PHE A 535 29.24 -3.81 -1.47
N HIS A 536 30.06 -4.73 -1.96
CA HIS A 536 30.01 -5.17 -3.35
C HIS A 536 29.02 -6.31 -3.54
N ASN A 537 28.01 -6.05 -4.37
CA ASN A 537 26.89 -6.95 -4.70
C ASN A 537 26.22 -7.65 -3.49
N PRO A 538 25.82 -6.88 -2.45
CA PRO A 538 25.14 -7.38 -1.26
C PRO A 538 23.70 -7.83 -1.51
#